data_AF-A0A353P9L5-F1
#
_entry.id   AF-A0A353P9L5-F1
#
_cell.length_a   1.000
_cell.length_b   1.000
_cell.length_c   1.000
_cell.angle_alpha   90.00
_cell.angle_beta   90.00
_cell.angle_gamma   90.00
#
_symmetry.space_group_name_H-M   'P 1'
#
loop_
_entity.id
_entity.type
_entity.pdbx_description
1 polymer ?
#
loop_
_entity_poly.entity_id
_entity_poly.type
_entity_poly.pdbx_seq_one_letter_code
_entity_poly.pdbx_strand_id
1 'polypeptide(L)'
;MSERIVREVRLEPDDNRRLARLCGRFDENLRRIEERLGVEIRNRGNDFRILGDAAGAVRAEGLLKEMYQLAVDDPLTPEQVHLLLQSTALTAASSMVVCGPD
;
A
#
# COMPACT_ATOMS: atom_id res chain seq x y z
N MET A 1 6.89 -9.70 30.62
CA MET A 1 6.94 -8.23 30.47
C MET A 1 7.04 -7.97 28.99
N SER A 2 5.95 -7.54 28.37
CA SER A 2 5.90 -7.27 26.92
C SER A 2 6.37 -5.85 26.68
N GLU A 3 7.52 -5.70 26.02
CA GLU A 3 8.03 -4.40 25.59
C GLU A 3 7.21 -3.92 24.40
N ARG A 4 6.62 -2.71 24.53
CA ARG A 4 5.93 -2.07 23.41
C ARG A 4 6.94 -1.34 22.56
N ILE A 5 6.94 -1.64 21.27
CA ILE A 5 7.79 -0.99 20.28
C ILE A 5 6.94 -0.18 19.32
N VAL A 6 7.60 0.75 18.63
CA VAL A 6 7.05 1.46 17.48
C VAL A 6 7.74 0.94 16.22
N ARG A 7 6.96 0.54 15.23
CA ARG A 7 7.46 0.21 13.89
C ARG A 7 6.89 1.17 12.87
N GLU A 8 7.75 1.61 11.97
CA GLU A 8 7.40 2.51 10.87
C GLU A 8 7.44 1.70 9.57
N VAL A 9 6.38 1.81 8.78
CA VAL A 9 6.19 1.08 7.54
C VAL A 9 5.78 2.08 6.47
N ARG A 10 6.56 2.17 5.41
CA ARG A 10 6.23 2.98 4.24
C ARG A 10 5.74 2.06 3.12
N LEU A 11 4.58 2.37 2.56
CA LEU A 11 4.01 1.63 1.43
C LEU A 11 4.29 2.40 0.14
N GLU A 12 5.10 1.83 -0.75
CA GLU A 12 5.45 2.46 -2.03
C GLU A 12 4.91 1.63 -3.20
N PRO A 13 4.38 2.27 -4.26
CA PRO A 13 4.31 3.72 -4.51
C PRO A 13 3.30 4.52 -3.65
N ASP A 14 3.44 5.85 -3.58
CA ASP A 14 2.50 6.75 -2.88
C ASP A 14 1.17 6.83 -3.64
N ASP A 15 0.33 5.80 -3.45
CA ASP A 15 -0.91 5.61 -4.20
C ASP A 15 -2.11 5.71 -3.26
N ASN A 16 -2.63 6.93 -3.12
CA ASN A 16 -3.76 7.24 -2.23
C ASN A 16 -5.00 6.38 -2.51
N ARG A 17 -5.19 5.87 -3.72
CA ARG A 17 -6.30 4.97 -4.05
C ARG A 17 -6.13 3.60 -3.42
N ARG A 18 -4.92 3.05 -3.48
CA ARG A 18 -4.57 1.77 -2.83
C ARG A 18 -4.64 1.90 -1.31
N LEU A 19 -4.15 3.02 -0.78
CA LEU A 19 -4.20 3.33 0.64
C LEU A 19 -5.65 3.44 1.13
N ALA A 20 -6.52 4.14 0.40
CA ALA A 20 -7.95 4.23 0.75
C ALA A 20 -8.65 2.86 0.74
N ARG A 21 -8.34 2.00 -0.26
CA ARG A 21 -8.84 0.62 -0.32
C ARG A 21 -8.34 -0.22 0.87
N LEU A 22 -7.06 -0.08 1.20
CA LEU A 22 -6.43 -0.77 2.32
C LEU A 22 -7.05 -0.35 3.66
N CYS A 23 -7.24 0.95 3.90
CA CYS A 23 -7.85 1.44 5.14
C CYS A 23 -9.34 1.08 5.22
N GLY A 24 -10.02 0.96 4.08
CA GLY A 24 -11.46 0.74 4.02
C GLY A 24 -12.22 2.01 4.39
N ARG A 25 -13.53 1.90 4.60
CA ARG A 25 -14.35 3.07 4.95
C ARG A 25 -14.09 3.45 6.41
N PHE A 26 -13.66 4.68 6.67
CA PHE A 26 -13.33 5.18 8.01
C PHE A 26 -12.30 4.32 8.78
N ASP A 27 -11.28 3.82 8.09
CA ASP A 27 -10.21 3.00 8.69
C ASP A 27 -10.72 1.69 9.33
N GLU A 28 -11.85 1.16 8.87
CA GLU A 28 -12.46 -0.07 9.41
C GLU A 28 -11.49 -1.26 9.38
N ASN A 29 -10.65 -1.36 8.35
CA ASN A 29 -9.71 -2.47 8.21
C ASN A 29 -8.59 -2.34 9.24
N LEU A 30 -8.11 -1.11 9.48
CA LEU A 30 -7.08 -0.85 10.48
C LEU A 30 -7.59 -1.19 11.88
N ARG A 31 -8.80 -0.73 12.23
CA ARG A 31 -9.43 -1.03 13.53
C ARG A 31 -9.56 -2.52 13.79
N ARG A 32 -9.95 -3.32 12.79
CA ARG A 32 -10.02 -4.79 12.93
C ARG A 32 -8.65 -5.42 13.22
N ILE A 33 -7.58 -4.89 12.62
CA ILE A 33 -6.21 -5.36 12.86
C ILE A 33 -5.77 -4.96 14.28
N GLU A 34 -6.04 -3.72 14.67
CA GLU A 34 -5.76 -3.19 16.02
C GLU A 34 -6.44 -4.01 17.11
N GLU A 35 -7.74 -4.29 16.98
CA GLU A 35 -8.52 -5.10 17.92
C GLU A 35 -8.00 -6.55 18.00
N ARG A 36 -7.64 -7.15 16.87
CA ARG A 36 -7.23 -8.56 16.80
C ARG A 36 -5.80 -8.80 17.30
N LEU A 37 -4.89 -7.84 17.08
CA LEU A 37 -3.47 -7.94 17.45
C LEU A 37 -3.14 -7.16 18.72
N GLY A 38 -4.05 -6.32 19.23
CA GLY A 38 -3.80 -5.45 20.38
C GLY A 38 -2.75 -4.38 20.09
N VAL A 39 -2.73 -3.85 18.87
CA VAL A 39 -1.80 -2.81 18.41
C VAL A 39 -2.55 -1.52 18.08
N GLU A 40 -1.86 -0.40 17.96
CA GLU A 40 -2.37 0.86 17.45
C GLU A 40 -1.70 1.17 16.10
N ILE A 41 -2.48 1.47 15.07
CA ILE A 41 -2.01 1.77 13.72
C ILE A 41 -2.39 3.20 13.37
N ARG A 42 -1.39 4.03 13.08
CA ARG A 42 -1.56 5.40 12.62
C ARG A 42 -1.17 5.50 11.15
N ASN A 43 -2.07 5.97 10.30
CA ASN A 43 -1.76 6.29 8.91
C ASN A 43 -1.45 7.78 8.74
N ARG A 44 -0.51 8.10 7.87
CA ARG A 44 -0.21 9.46 7.42
C ARG A 44 0.20 9.43 5.95
N GLY A 45 -0.78 9.30 5.07
CA GLY A 45 -0.52 9.02 3.65
C GLY A 45 0.00 7.60 3.48
N ASN A 46 1.15 7.45 2.83
CA ASN A 46 1.84 6.18 2.66
C ASN A 46 2.70 5.75 3.86
N ASP A 47 2.89 6.61 4.85
CA ASP A 47 3.62 6.31 6.07
C ASP A 47 2.66 5.78 7.16
N PHE A 48 2.90 4.54 7.59
CA PHE A 48 2.15 3.87 8.65
C PHE A 48 3.05 3.69 9.88
N ARG A 49 2.50 3.95 11.06
CA ARG A 49 3.16 3.73 12.34
C ARG A 49 2.36 2.76 13.18
N ILE A 50 3.01 1.69 13.61
CA ILE A 50 2.40 0.61 14.38
C ILE A 50 3.01 0.64 15.78
N LEU A 51 2.16 0.76 16.80
CA LEU A 51 2.56 0.77 18.20
C LEU A 51 1.96 -0.44 18.90
N GLY A 52 2.80 -1.27 19.53
CA GLY A 52 2.30 -2.44 20.23
C GLY A 52 3.41 -3.37 20.68
N ASP A 53 3.05 -4.56 21.15
CA ASP A 53 4.03 -5.60 21.45
C ASP A 53 4.84 -5.98 20.20
N ALA A 54 6.10 -6.37 20.36
CA ALA A 54 6.97 -6.76 19.25
C ALA A 54 6.33 -7.80 18.30
N ALA A 55 5.64 -8.80 18.84
CA ALA A 55 4.96 -9.81 18.02
C ALA A 55 3.74 -9.25 17.28
N GLY A 56 2.97 -8.37 17.93
CA GLY A 56 1.81 -7.70 17.32
C GLY A 56 2.23 -6.75 16.21
N ALA A 57 3.27 -5.94 16.45
CA ALA A 57 3.76 -4.96 15.51
C ALA A 57 4.30 -5.61 14.22
N VAL A 58 5.06 -6.70 14.35
CA VAL A 58 5.56 -7.49 13.19
C VAL A 58 4.42 -8.08 12.38
N ARG A 59 3.37 -8.60 13.05
CA ARG A 59 2.20 -9.17 12.37
C ARG A 59 1.38 -8.12 11.63
N ALA A 60 1.17 -6.96 12.24
CA ALA A 60 0.44 -5.84 11.62
C ALA A 60 1.18 -5.29 10.40
N GLU A 61 2.51 -5.19 10.46
CA GLU A 61 3.34 -4.78 9.32
C GLU A 61 3.17 -5.74 8.12
N GLY A 62 3.22 -7.05 8.37
CA GLY A 62 3.03 -8.06 7.32
C GLY A 62 1.65 -7.94 6.66
N LEU A 63 0.60 -7.81 7.47
CA LEU A 63 -0.77 -7.61 6.98
C LEU A 63 -0.92 -6.35 6.13
N LEU A 64 -0.36 -5.21 6.59
CA LEU A 64 -0.41 -3.96 5.83
C LEU A 64 0.25 -4.10 4.46
N LYS A 65 1.44 -4.71 4.40
CA LYS A 65 2.14 -4.94 3.12
C LYS A 65 1.36 -5.89 2.21
N GLU A 66 0.80 -6.97 2.75
CA GLU A 66 0.04 -7.94 1.97
C GLU A 66 -1.26 -7.35 1.42
N MET A 67 -2.04 -6.64 2.27
CA MET A 67 -3.22 -5.91 1.83
C MET A 67 -2.91 -4.84 0.78
N TYR A 68 -1.75 -4.19 0.90
CA TYR A 68 -1.31 -3.18 -0.07
C TYR A 68 -0.95 -3.81 -1.41
N GLN A 69 -0.27 -4.96 -1.40
CA GLN A 69 0.00 -5.74 -2.62
C GLN A 69 -1.29 -6.26 -3.25
N LEU A 70 -2.28 -6.67 -2.46
CA LEU A 70 -3.61 -7.06 -2.97
C LEU A 70 -4.40 -5.88 -3.53
N ALA A 71 -4.12 -4.65 -3.07
CA ALA A 71 -4.75 -3.43 -3.57
C ALA A 71 -4.15 -2.95 -4.91
N VAL A 72 -3.13 -3.63 -5.46
CA VAL A 72 -2.39 -3.26 -6.68
C VAL A 72 -3.21 -3.34 -7.97
N ASP A 73 -4.29 -4.12 -8.02
CA ASP A 73 -5.03 -4.46 -9.27
C ASP A 73 -5.88 -3.31 -9.90
N ASP A 74 -5.58 -2.04 -9.56
CA ASP A 74 -5.90 -0.77 -10.24
C ASP A 74 -7.38 -0.29 -10.34
N PRO A 75 -7.61 1.00 -10.67
CA PRO A 75 -8.00 1.34 -12.03
C PRO A 75 -7.31 2.61 -12.55
N LEU A 76 -6.77 2.52 -13.77
CA LEU A 76 -6.28 3.64 -14.55
C LEU A 76 -7.38 4.69 -14.61
N THR A 77 -7.08 5.90 -14.13
CA THR A 77 -8.07 6.99 -14.16
C THR A 77 -8.38 7.36 -15.60
N PRO A 78 -9.64 7.67 -15.95
CA PRO A 78 -10.00 8.15 -17.29
C PRO A 78 -9.21 9.41 -17.67
N GLU A 79 -8.87 10.28 -16.71
CA GLU A 79 -7.91 11.38 -16.91
C GLU A 79 -6.50 10.91 -17.29
N GLN A 80 -5.95 9.85 -16.68
CA GLN A 80 -4.64 9.32 -17.06
C GLN A 80 -4.67 8.69 -18.46
N VAL A 81 -5.76 8.02 -18.84
CA VAL A 81 -5.95 7.50 -20.21
C VAL A 81 -6.04 8.64 -21.23
N HIS A 82 -6.75 9.72 -20.89
CA HIS A 82 -6.89 10.89 -21.75
C HIS A 82 -5.56 11.66 -21.92
N LEU A 83 -4.79 11.80 -20.84
CA LEU A 83 -3.47 12.41 -20.88
C LEU A 83 -2.45 11.54 -21.64
N LEU A 84 -2.48 10.21 -21.46
CA LEU A 84 -1.64 9.30 -22.26
C LEU A 84 -1.99 9.38 -23.74
N LEU A 85 -3.27 9.36 -24.13
CA LEU A 85 -3.67 9.45 -25.55
C LEU A 85 -3.25 10.77 -26.21
N GLN A 86 -3.21 11.88 -25.46
CA GLN A 86 -2.73 13.17 -25.97
C GLN A 86 -1.20 13.24 -26.05
N SER A 87 -0.48 12.57 -25.15
CA SER A 87 0.98 12.60 -25.08
C SER A 87 1.67 11.52 -25.91
N THR A 88 0.97 10.43 -26.27
CA THR A 88 1.46 9.40 -27.21
C THR A 88 1.47 9.85 -28.68
N ALA A 89 1.70 11.14 -28.93
CA ALA A 89 2.28 11.61 -30.18
C ALA A 89 3.82 11.65 -30.12
N LEU A 90 4.49 11.47 -28.96
CA LEU A 90 5.95 11.50 -28.92
C LEU A 90 6.58 10.75 -27.72
N THR A 91 7.35 9.70 -28.04
CA THR A 91 8.47 9.13 -27.24
C THR A 91 8.19 8.10 -26.12
N ALA A 92 8.32 6.82 -26.54
CA ALA A 92 9.15 5.70 -26.03
C ALA A 92 9.41 5.41 -24.53
N ALA A 93 9.29 4.10 -24.24
CA ALA A 93 9.90 3.23 -23.19
C ALA A 93 9.43 3.45 -21.74
N SER A 94 9.01 2.47 -20.95
CA SER A 94 9.37 1.04 -20.79
C SER A 94 8.16 0.37 -20.10
N SER A 95 7.74 -0.88 -20.29
CA SER A 95 8.47 -2.12 -20.45
C SER A 95 7.50 -3.14 -21.06
N MET A 96 7.86 -3.74 -22.20
CA MET A 96 7.21 -4.94 -22.70
C MET A 96 8.28 -6.01 -22.87
N VAL A 97 8.02 -7.13 -22.21
CA VAL A 97 8.68 -8.42 -22.35
C VAL A 97 8.50 -8.94 -23.78
N VAL A 98 9.59 -9.25 -24.51
CA VAL A 98 9.97 -10.57 -25.09
C VAL A 98 11.06 -10.46 -26.18
N CYS A 99 11.88 -11.52 -26.23
CA CYS A 99 12.68 -12.08 -27.35
C CYS A 99 14.03 -11.47 -27.77
N GLY A 100 15.09 -12.29 -27.64
CA GLY A 100 16.31 -12.27 -28.44
C GLY A 100 16.89 -13.70 -28.55
N PRO A 101 17.32 -14.16 -29.73
CA PRO A 101 17.68 -15.57 -30.02
C PRO A 101 19.18 -15.86 -29.84
N ASP A 102 19.51 -17.14 -29.65
CA ASP A 102 20.66 -17.80 -30.33
C ASP A 102 20.16 -19.13 -30.92
#